data_AF-A0A843EQ19-F1
#
_entry.id   AF-A0A843EQ19-F1
#
_cell.length_a   1.000
_cell.length_b   1.000
_cell.length_c   1.000
_cell.angle_alpha   90.00
_cell.angle_beta   90.00
_cell.angle_gamma   90.00
#
_symmetry.space_group_name_H-M   'P 1'
#
loop_
_entity.id
_entity.type
_entity.pdbx_description
1 polymer ?
#
loop_
_entity_poly.entity_id
_entity_poly.type
_entity_poly.pdbx_seq_one_letter_code
_entity_poly.pdbx_strand_id
1 'polypeptide(L)'
;EYALGSFAYIYDLNRPEFANEYDLHQALHLNLCLRERTGIEEIQRVDYRLNEEENIALLTGANSGGKTTLLETISQIAILGQMGLPVPAKSAKIKLLDEIYHFSKKRSLDAGAFESFLNVFMPIVTSDSEKLVLLDELEGITELEAAVKIISSFIEMIEESNSFAIIVTHMANELMKYTDIRVDGIEATGLDENYNLIVDRTPKMHYLAKSTPELIIKRMYNNSPPELKRVYGKILEKF
;
A
#
# COMPACT_ATOMS: atom_id res chain seq x y z
N GLU A 1 -2.71 -7.86 35.05
CA GLU A 1 -2.78 -6.41 35.33
C GLU A 1 -2.01 -5.53 34.34
N TYR A 2 -0.95 -5.97 33.66
CA TYR A 2 -0.17 -5.10 32.75
C TYR A 2 -0.35 -5.36 31.25
N ALA A 3 -1.44 -6.01 30.81
CA ALA A 3 -1.56 -6.49 29.43
C ALA A 3 -1.33 -5.39 28.36
N LEU A 4 -1.93 -4.20 28.56
CA LEU A 4 -1.77 -3.07 27.64
C LEU A 4 -0.37 -2.45 27.69
N GLY A 5 0.17 -2.22 28.90
CA GLY A 5 1.52 -1.67 29.06
C GLY A 5 2.60 -2.59 28.49
N SER A 6 2.45 -3.91 28.71
CA SER A 6 3.32 -4.92 28.10
C SER A 6 3.18 -4.94 26.58
N PHE A 7 1.96 -4.85 26.03
CA PHE A 7 1.75 -4.75 24.59
C PHE A 7 2.46 -3.52 24.00
N ALA A 8 2.26 -2.34 24.59
CA ALA A 8 2.92 -1.11 24.17
C ALA A 8 4.45 -1.21 24.21
N TYR A 9 5.00 -1.75 25.30
CA TYR A 9 6.45 -1.93 25.46
C TYR A 9 7.04 -3.00 24.54
N ILE A 10 6.32 -4.10 24.29
CA ILE A 10 6.82 -5.20 23.45
C ILE A 10 6.94 -4.74 21.99
N TYR A 11 5.95 -4.00 21.51
CA TYR A 11 5.84 -3.57 20.12
C TYR A 11 6.33 -2.14 19.87
N ASP A 12 6.91 -1.47 20.87
CA ASP A 12 7.43 -0.08 20.76
C ASP A 12 6.36 0.91 20.27
N LEU A 13 5.18 0.87 20.91
CA LEU A 13 4.01 1.65 20.52
C LEU A 13 3.99 3.03 21.18
N ASN A 14 3.58 4.05 20.43
CA ASN A 14 3.44 5.42 20.93
C ASN A 14 1.99 5.91 20.81
N ARG A 15 1.61 6.86 21.67
CA ARG A 15 0.27 7.45 21.63
C ARG A 15 0.08 8.23 20.32
N PRO A 16 -0.99 7.98 19.54
CA PRO A 16 -1.33 8.81 18.39
C PRO A 16 -1.98 10.14 18.83
N GLU A 17 -1.92 11.12 17.94
CA GLU A 17 -2.71 12.35 18.00
C GLU A 17 -3.93 12.21 17.07
N PHE A 18 -5.10 12.66 17.52
CA PHE A 18 -6.28 12.72 16.65
C PHE A 18 -6.31 14.07 15.93
N ALA A 19 -6.34 14.03 14.60
CA ALA A 19 -6.33 15.18 13.70
C ALA A 19 -7.15 14.89 12.44
N ASN A 20 -7.35 15.87 11.56
CA ASN A 20 -8.01 15.65 10.27
C ASN A 20 -7.04 15.23 9.15
N GLU A 21 -6.03 14.43 9.50
CA GLU A 21 -5.03 13.95 8.54
C GLU A 21 -4.51 12.58 8.98
N TYR A 22 -3.89 11.86 8.05
CA TYR A 22 -3.00 10.76 8.34
C TYR A 22 -1.58 11.24 8.13
N ASP A 23 -0.80 11.38 9.20
CA ASP A 23 0.61 11.74 9.13
C ASP A 23 1.40 10.76 10.00
N LEU A 24 2.07 9.82 9.34
CA LEU A 24 2.74 8.69 9.97
C LEU A 24 4.25 8.89 9.86
N HIS A 25 4.93 8.90 11.01
CA HIS A 25 6.38 8.98 11.08
C HIS A 25 6.97 7.73 11.72
N GLN A 26 7.88 7.08 11.00
CA GLN A 26 8.55 5.84 11.39
C GLN A 26 7.54 4.76 11.81
N ALA A 27 6.48 4.63 11.02
CA ALA A 27 5.45 3.60 11.18
C ALA A 27 5.98 2.23 10.78
N LEU A 28 5.45 1.19 11.44
CA LEU A 28 5.83 -0.18 11.20
C LEU A 28 4.66 -1.14 11.42
N HIS A 29 4.55 -2.15 10.58
CA HIS A 29 3.58 -3.22 10.77
C HIS A 29 3.84 -3.97 12.09
N LEU A 30 2.79 -4.35 12.85
CA LEU A 30 2.94 -5.00 14.16
C LEU A 30 3.81 -6.27 14.11
N ASN A 31 3.61 -7.14 13.11
CA ASN A 31 4.43 -8.36 12.95
C ASN A 31 5.91 -8.05 12.67
N LEU A 32 6.21 -6.90 12.05
CA LEU A 32 7.57 -6.48 11.79
C LEU A 32 8.22 -5.87 13.04
N CYS A 33 7.47 -5.22 13.93
CA CYS A 33 7.97 -4.73 15.21
C CYS A 33 8.62 -5.85 16.04
N LEU A 34 8.00 -7.04 16.07
CA LEU A 34 8.57 -8.19 16.78
C LEU A 34 9.87 -8.68 16.15
N ARG A 35 9.97 -8.65 14.82
CA ARG A 35 11.18 -9.07 14.08
C ARG A 35 12.31 -8.05 14.21
N GLU A 36 11.98 -6.75 14.21
CA GLU A 36 12.95 -5.68 14.46
C GLU A 36 13.59 -5.86 15.83
N ARG A 37 12.78 -6.18 16.84
CA ARG A 37 13.23 -6.42 18.21
C ARG A 37 14.17 -7.62 18.35
N THR A 38 14.08 -8.65 17.51
CA THR A 38 15.04 -9.77 17.56
C THR A 38 16.42 -9.38 17.03
N GLY A 39 16.53 -8.29 16.27
CA GLY A 39 17.78 -7.80 15.69
C GLY A 39 18.35 -8.69 14.59
N ILE A 40 17.60 -9.68 14.10
CA ILE A 40 18.06 -10.63 13.07
C ILE A 40 18.05 -9.98 11.68
N GLU A 41 17.11 -9.07 11.44
CA GLU A 41 16.94 -8.38 10.16
C GLU A 41 16.82 -6.88 10.40
N GLU A 42 17.48 -6.10 9.54
CA GLU A 42 17.26 -4.66 9.46
C GLU A 42 15.90 -4.41 8.80
N ILE A 43 15.00 -3.78 9.54
CA ILE A 43 13.64 -3.50 9.09
C ILE A 43 13.48 -2.00 8.95
N GLN A 44 13.09 -1.58 7.75
CA GLN A 44 12.83 -0.18 7.49
C GLN A 44 11.44 0.23 8.01
N ARG A 45 11.42 1.24 8.87
CA ARG A 45 10.21 1.99 9.23
C ARG A 45 9.90 3.03 8.17
N VAL A 46 8.62 3.32 7.95
CA VAL A 46 8.16 4.14 6.82
C VAL A 46 7.48 5.42 7.28
N ASP A 47 7.64 6.47 6.49
CA ASP A 47 6.91 7.73 6.64
C ASP A 47 5.83 7.81 5.55
N TYR A 48 4.62 8.29 5.88
CA TYR A 48 3.58 8.49 4.86
C TYR A 48 2.50 9.47 5.33
N ARG A 49 1.95 10.25 4.40
CA ARG A 49 0.97 11.30 4.73
C ARG A 49 -0.17 11.40 3.71
N LEU A 50 -1.37 11.64 4.22
CA LEU A 50 -2.55 12.10 3.48
C LEU A 50 -3.20 13.23 4.30
N ASN A 51 -3.69 14.27 3.65
CA ASN A 51 -4.35 15.41 4.28
C ASN A 51 -5.63 15.77 3.50
N GLU A 52 -6.41 16.74 3.97
CA GLU A 52 -7.69 17.10 3.32
C GLU A 52 -7.52 17.62 1.87
N GLU A 53 -6.39 18.23 1.53
CA GLU A 53 -6.11 18.70 0.15
C GLU A 53 -5.66 17.56 -0.77
N GLU A 54 -5.06 16.51 -0.18
CA GLU A 54 -4.55 15.32 -0.87
C GLU A 54 -5.04 14.07 -0.15
N ASN A 55 -6.35 13.91 -0.14
CA ASN A 55 -7.04 12.84 0.59
C ASN A 55 -6.96 11.49 -0.13
N ILE A 56 -6.63 11.49 -1.42
CA ILE A 56 -6.43 10.30 -2.24
C ILE A 56 -5.00 10.23 -2.77
N ALA A 57 -4.41 9.03 -2.76
CA ALA A 57 -3.17 8.74 -3.46
C ALA A 57 -3.24 7.45 -4.28
N LEU A 58 -2.75 7.50 -5.52
CA LEU A 58 -2.42 6.31 -6.30
C LEU A 58 -1.02 5.86 -5.93
N LEU A 59 -0.85 4.62 -5.46
CA LEU A 59 0.45 4.09 -5.05
C LEU A 59 1.01 3.11 -6.09
N THR A 60 2.14 3.46 -6.70
CA THR A 60 2.78 2.65 -7.74
C THR A 60 4.15 2.13 -7.32
N GLY A 61 4.73 1.28 -8.18
CA GLY A 61 6.15 0.90 -8.09
C GLY A 61 6.39 -0.59 -7.94
N ALA A 62 7.56 -0.96 -7.40
CA ALA A 62 8.10 -2.31 -7.47
C ALA A 62 7.22 -3.36 -6.77
N ASN A 63 7.08 -4.52 -7.42
CA ASN A 63 6.47 -5.69 -6.78
C ASN A 63 7.39 -6.17 -5.66
N SER A 64 6.80 -6.51 -4.51
CA SER A 64 7.54 -6.76 -3.26
C SER A 64 8.23 -5.52 -2.66
N GLY A 65 7.86 -4.30 -3.07
CA GLY A 65 8.35 -3.05 -2.47
C GLY A 65 7.69 -2.68 -1.14
N GLY A 66 6.70 -3.45 -0.67
CA GLY A 66 6.03 -3.20 0.61
C GLY A 66 4.71 -2.39 0.53
N LYS A 67 4.16 -2.17 -0.68
CA LYS A 67 2.87 -1.48 -0.89
C LYS A 67 1.73 -2.09 -0.06
N THR A 68 1.49 -3.40 -0.18
CA THR A 68 0.51 -4.13 0.65
C THR A 68 0.78 -3.97 2.14
N THR A 69 2.03 -4.11 2.56
CA THR A 69 2.44 -3.96 3.97
C THR A 69 2.21 -2.54 4.48
N LEU A 70 2.38 -1.52 3.64
CA LEU A 70 2.04 -0.14 3.99
C LEU A 70 0.54 0.01 4.23
N LEU A 71 -0.31 -0.48 3.32
CA LEU A 71 -1.77 -0.47 3.50
C LEU A 71 -2.18 -1.19 4.80
N GLU A 72 -1.64 -2.37 5.05
CA GLU A 72 -1.87 -3.12 6.30
C GLU A 72 -1.41 -2.33 7.54
N THR A 73 -0.27 -1.63 7.46
CA THR A 73 0.27 -0.81 8.55
C THR A 73 -0.65 0.37 8.86
N ILE A 74 -1.11 1.08 7.83
CA ILE A 74 -2.05 2.21 7.98
C ILE A 74 -3.37 1.71 8.58
N SER A 75 -3.90 0.59 8.10
CA SER A 75 -5.11 -0.05 8.64
C SER A 75 -4.94 -0.40 10.12
N GLN A 76 -3.82 -1.02 10.51
CA GLN A 76 -3.53 -1.33 11.91
C GLN A 76 -3.46 -0.08 12.77
N ILE A 77 -2.78 0.96 12.32
CA ILE A 77 -2.66 2.23 13.05
C ILE A 77 -4.03 2.88 13.26
N ALA A 78 -4.87 2.93 12.22
CA ALA A 78 -6.22 3.47 12.31
C ALA A 78 -7.09 2.69 13.33
N ILE A 79 -7.09 1.35 13.23
CA ILE A 79 -7.85 0.48 14.13
C ILE A 79 -7.37 0.62 15.58
N LEU A 80 -6.06 0.49 15.82
CA LEU A 80 -5.48 0.60 17.17
C LEU A 80 -5.77 1.96 17.79
N GLY A 81 -5.56 3.04 17.03
CA GLY A 81 -5.82 4.38 17.51
C GLY A 81 -7.29 4.61 17.88
N GLN A 82 -8.23 4.17 17.03
CA GLN A 82 -9.67 4.24 17.31
C GLN A 82 -10.10 3.35 18.50
N MET A 83 -9.39 2.26 18.78
CA MET A 83 -9.57 1.44 19.99
C MET A 83 -9.01 2.11 21.26
N GLY A 84 -8.38 3.28 21.15
CA GLY A 84 -7.71 3.96 22.26
C GLY A 84 -6.37 3.34 22.64
N LEU A 85 -5.76 2.54 21.75
CA LEU A 85 -4.47 1.90 21.95
C LEU A 85 -3.34 2.76 21.36
N PRO A 86 -2.11 2.66 21.90
CA PRO A 86 -0.94 3.21 21.23
C PRO A 86 -0.67 2.45 19.93
N VAL A 87 0.03 3.10 18.99
CA VAL A 87 0.22 2.65 17.61
C VAL A 87 1.71 2.43 17.29
N PRO A 88 2.05 1.53 16.34
CA PRO A 88 3.44 1.19 16.01
C PRO A 88 4.05 2.24 15.08
N ALA A 89 4.20 3.46 15.58
CA ALA A 89 4.86 4.57 14.92
C ALA A 89 5.61 5.40 15.95
N LYS A 90 6.63 6.15 15.54
CA LYS A 90 7.31 7.11 16.43
C LYS A 90 6.40 8.28 16.76
N SER A 91 5.68 8.78 15.75
CA SER A 91 4.54 9.68 15.92
C SER A 91 3.52 9.40 14.82
N ALA A 92 2.24 9.54 15.16
CA ALA A 92 1.15 9.37 14.21
C ALA A 92 0.06 10.40 14.51
N LYS A 93 -0.38 11.10 13.48
CA LYS A 93 -1.66 11.80 13.46
C LYS A 93 -2.64 10.96 12.67
N ILE A 94 -3.84 10.77 13.20
CA ILE A 94 -4.87 9.95 12.59
C ILE A 94 -6.22 10.64 12.67
N LYS A 95 -7.03 10.49 11.63
CA LYS A 95 -8.43 10.87 11.64
C LYS A 95 -9.29 9.78 12.27
N LEU A 96 -10.31 10.20 13.02
CA LEU A 96 -11.38 9.33 13.46
C LEU A 96 -12.34 9.13 12.29
N LEU A 97 -12.58 7.88 11.93
CA LEU A 97 -13.42 7.52 10.79
C LEU A 97 -14.52 6.57 11.23
N ASP A 98 -15.64 6.64 10.53
CA ASP A 98 -16.79 5.78 10.75
C ASP A 98 -16.54 4.37 10.19
N GLU A 99 -15.85 4.28 9.06
CA GLU A 99 -15.68 3.03 8.32
C GLU A 99 -14.24 2.87 7.80
N ILE A 100 -13.72 1.64 7.86
CA ILE A 100 -12.42 1.28 7.28
C ILE A 100 -12.65 0.14 6.29
N TYR A 101 -12.30 0.40 5.03
CA TYR A 101 -12.33 -0.57 3.95
C TYR A 101 -10.91 -0.97 3.58
N HIS A 102 -10.59 -2.25 3.73
CA HIS A 102 -9.32 -2.81 3.28
C HIS A 102 -9.60 -3.97 2.32
N PHE A 103 -9.39 -3.73 1.03
CA PHE A 103 -9.62 -4.70 -0.02
C PHE A 103 -8.29 -5.13 -0.61
N SER A 104 -7.99 -6.42 -0.52
CA SER A 104 -6.85 -7.05 -1.20
C SER A 104 -7.38 -8.25 -1.97
N LYS A 105 -7.26 -8.22 -3.30
CA LYS A 105 -7.79 -9.30 -4.13
C LYS A 105 -6.82 -10.47 -4.16
N LYS A 106 -7.24 -11.61 -3.60
CA LYS A 106 -6.65 -12.91 -3.96
C LYS A 106 -7.19 -13.31 -5.33
N ARG A 107 -6.32 -13.29 -6.35
CA ARG A 107 -6.59 -13.67 -7.76
C ARG A 107 -7.65 -14.77 -7.87
N SER A 108 -8.89 -14.36 -8.16
CA SER A 108 -9.99 -15.23 -8.58
C SER A 108 -10.41 -14.72 -9.95
N LEU A 109 -10.04 -15.51 -10.96
CA LEU A 109 -10.36 -15.31 -12.38
C LEU A 109 -11.76 -15.89 -12.61
N ASP A 110 -12.81 -15.19 -12.18
CA ASP A 110 -14.19 -15.58 -12.48
C ASP A 110 -14.82 -14.61 -13.47
N ALA A 111 -15.75 -15.12 -14.28
CA ALA A 111 -16.49 -14.38 -15.32
C ALA A 111 -17.27 -13.16 -14.80
N GLY A 112 -17.43 -13.01 -13.47
CA GLY A 112 -18.03 -11.85 -12.80
C GLY A 112 -17.04 -10.82 -12.25
N ALA A 113 -15.76 -10.85 -12.65
CA ALA A 113 -14.72 -9.99 -12.05
C ALA A 113 -15.04 -8.48 -12.08
N PHE A 114 -15.75 -8.02 -13.11
CA PHE A 114 -16.18 -6.62 -13.25
C PHE A 114 -17.36 -6.26 -12.32
N GLU A 115 -18.36 -7.14 -12.20
CA GLU A 115 -19.47 -6.95 -11.27
C GLU A 115 -18.98 -7.01 -9.81
N SER A 116 -18.12 -7.98 -9.49
CA SER A 116 -17.45 -8.05 -8.18
C SER A 116 -16.63 -6.80 -7.89
N PHE A 117 -16.00 -6.23 -8.92
CA PHE A 117 -15.29 -4.97 -8.79
C PHE A 117 -16.25 -3.81 -8.46
N LEU A 118 -17.38 -3.67 -9.16
CA LEU A 118 -18.39 -2.66 -8.82
C LEU A 118 -18.93 -2.82 -7.39
N ASN A 119 -19.22 -4.05 -6.97
CA ASN A 119 -19.73 -4.35 -5.64
C ASN A 119 -18.76 -3.97 -4.50
N VAL A 120 -17.46 -3.86 -4.77
CA VAL A 120 -16.48 -3.36 -3.80
C VAL A 120 -16.67 -1.86 -3.54
N PHE A 121 -16.94 -1.07 -4.59
CA PHE A 121 -17.02 0.37 -4.48
C PHE A 121 -18.41 0.90 -4.14
N MET A 122 -19.47 0.19 -4.53
CA MET A 122 -20.84 0.66 -4.29
C MET A 122 -21.08 1.05 -2.81
N PRO A 123 -20.75 0.23 -1.80
CA PRO A 123 -20.94 0.61 -0.40
C PRO A 123 -20.10 1.83 0.03
N ILE A 124 -18.91 1.98 -0.56
CA ILE A 124 -17.98 3.07 -0.25
C ILE A 124 -18.58 4.42 -0.67
N VAL A 125 -19.22 4.48 -1.84
CA VAL A 125 -19.71 5.74 -2.43
C VAL A 125 -21.19 6.02 -2.17
N THR A 126 -21.97 5.05 -1.68
CA THR A 126 -23.38 5.26 -1.35
C THR A 126 -23.65 5.75 0.07
N SER A 127 -22.63 5.73 0.94
CA SER A 127 -22.74 6.16 2.34
C SER A 127 -22.08 7.53 2.51
N ASP A 128 -22.66 8.39 3.35
CA ASP A 128 -22.08 9.70 3.71
C ASP A 128 -21.03 9.60 4.85
N SER A 129 -20.79 8.40 5.39
CA SER A 129 -19.76 8.13 6.41
C SER A 129 -18.38 8.61 5.98
N GLU A 130 -17.55 9.06 6.92
CA GLU A 130 -16.14 9.35 6.68
C GLU A 130 -15.33 8.04 6.71
N LYS A 131 -14.57 7.76 5.65
CA LYS A 131 -13.97 6.43 5.43
C LYS A 131 -12.45 6.48 5.23
N LEU A 132 -11.80 5.36 5.51
CA LEU A 132 -10.45 5.06 5.03
C LEU A 132 -10.54 3.89 4.07
N VAL A 133 -10.16 4.12 2.82
CA VAL A 133 -10.28 3.16 1.73
C VAL A 133 -8.89 2.73 1.27
N LEU A 134 -8.54 1.48 1.51
CA LEU A 134 -7.24 0.91 1.18
C LEU A 134 -7.45 -0.22 0.17
N LEU A 135 -7.04 0.02 -1.07
CA LEU A 135 -7.27 -0.90 -2.19
C LEU A 135 -5.93 -1.44 -2.70
N ASP A 136 -5.79 -2.76 -2.73
CA ASP A 136 -4.61 -3.45 -3.19
C ASP A 136 -4.87 -4.32 -4.42
N GLU A 137 -4.16 -4.02 -5.51
CA GLU A 137 -4.13 -4.76 -6.78
C GLU A 137 -5.52 -5.04 -7.41
N LEU A 138 -6.18 -4.00 -7.94
CA LEU A 138 -7.49 -4.09 -8.60
C LEU A 138 -7.49 -4.85 -9.97
N GLU A 139 -6.40 -5.52 -10.33
CA GLU A 139 -6.03 -5.90 -11.71
C GLU A 139 -6.65 -7.21 -12.23
N GLY A 140 -7.82 -7.56 -11.75
CA GLY A 140 -8.57 -8.72 -12.25
C GLY A 140 -9.50 -8.42 -13.42
N ILE A 141 -9.46 -7.22 -14.00
CA ILE A 141 -10.47 -6.74 -14.96
C ILE A 141 -9.93 -6.83 -16.38
N THR A 142 -10.64 -7.54 -17.25
CA THR A 142 -10.26 -7.76 -18.64
C THR A 142 -10.52 -6.56 -19.55
N GLU A 143 -11.40 -5.65 -19.14
CA GLU A 143 -11.75 -4.43 -19.87
C GLU A 143 -11.10 -3.20 -19.24
N LEU A 144 -9.82 -2.96 -19.60
CA LEU A 144 -9.01 -1.90 -19.00
C LEU A 144 -9.67 -0.51 -19.11
N GLU A 145 -10.17 -0.13 -20.29
CA GLU A 145 -10.75 1.19 -20.50
C GLU A 145 -12.00 1.43 -19.64
N ALA A 146 -12.87 0.41 -19.53
CA ALA A 146 -14.05 0.49 -18.69
C ALA A 146 -13.66 0.59 -17.21
N ALA A 147 -12.68 -0.21 -16.77
CA ALA A 147 -12.16 -0.17 -15.41
C ALA A 147 -11.61 1.22 -15.04
N VAL A 148 -10.79 1.82 -15.90
CA VAL A 148 -10.21 3.16 -15.68
C VAL A 148 -11.31 4.19 -15.48
N LYS A 149 -12.32 4.22 -16.36
CA LYS A 149 -13.44 5.18 -16.28
C LYS A 149 -14.26 5.02 -15.01
N ILE A 150 -14.47 3.80 -14.56
CA ILE A 150 -15.23 3.55 -13.34
C ILE A 150 -14.43 3.92 -12.10
N ILE A 151 -13.15 3.52 -12.05
CA ILE A 151 -12.25 3.90 -10.95
C ILE A 151 -12.15 5.42 -10.86
N SER A 152 -12.01 6.15 -11.99
CA SER A 152 -11.95 7.60 -11.98
C SER A 152 -13.23 8.22 -11.40
N SER A 153 -14.41 7.70 -11.76
CA SER A 153 -15.67 8.16 -11.17
C SER A 153 -15.77 7.89 -9.66
N PHE A 154 -15.27 6.76 -9.17
CA PHE A 154 -15.23 6.51 -7.72
C PHE A 154 -14.20 7.39 -7.00
N ILE A 155 -13.07 7.66 -7.65
CA ILE A 155 -12.06 8.60 -7.14
C ILE A 155 -12.68 9.98 -6.96
N GLU A 156 -13.36 10.53 -7.97
CA GLU A 156 -14.03 11.84 -7.91
C GLU A 156 -15.04 11.89 -6.75
N MET A 157 -15.84 10.83 -6.57
CA MET A 157 -16.81 10.75 -5.47
C MET A 157 -16.16 10.72 -4.08
N ILE A 158 -14.98 10.10 -3.94
CA ILE A 158 -14.24 10.06 -2.67
C ILE A 158 -13.52 11.39 -2.45
N GLU A 159 -13.00 12.02 -3.51
CA GLU A 159 -12.23 13.26 -3.47
C GLU A 159 -13.07 14.41 -2.89
N GLU A 160 -14.34 14.49 -3.30
CA GLU A 160 -15.31 15.48 -2.78
C GLU A 160 -15.78 15.20 -1.34
N SER A 161 -15.33 14.10 -0.73
CA SER A 161 -15.71 13.69 0.62
C SER A 161 -14.61 13.92 1.65
N ASN A 162 -14.97 13.84 2.93
CA ASN A 162 -14.02 13.88 4.04
C ASN A 162 -13.27 12.55 4.29
N SER A 163 -13.30 11.64 3.31
CA SER A 163 -12.68 10.31 3.37
C SER A 163 -11.26 10.32 2.82
N PHE A 164 -10.48 9.29 3.17
CA PHE A 164 -9.14 9.06 2.65
C PHE A 164 -9.08 7.80 1.80
N ALA A 165 -8.25 7.79 0.75
CA ALA A 165 -8.02 6.60 -0.04
C ALA A 165 -6.56 6.40 -0.47
N ILE A 166 -6.10 5.15 -0.45
CA ILE A 166 -4.86 4.73 -1.07
C ILE A 166 -5.18 3.57 -2.02
N ILE A 167 -4.83 3.75 -3.29
CA ILE A 167 -5.14 2.80 -4.34
C ILE A 167 -3.84 2.31 -4.96
N VAL A 168 -3.46 1.07 -4.64
CA VAL A 168 -2.32 0.41 -5.28
C VAL A 168 -2.73 -0.07 -6.67
N THR A 169 -2.02 0.38 -7.70
CA THR A 169 -2.38 0.07 -9.08
C THR A 169 -1.19 0.16 -10.04
N HIS A 170 -1.16 -0.72 -11.04
CA HIS A 170 -0.32 -0.60 -12.22
C HIS A 170 -0.97 0.27 -13.33
N MET A 171 -2.19 0.77 -13.12
CA MET A 171 -2.98 1.56 -14.08
C MET A 171 -2.89 3.08 -13.84
N ALA A 172 -1.93 3.54 -13.05
CA ALA A 172 -1.86 4.95 -12.66
C ALA A 172 -1.71 5.89 -13.86
N ASN A 173 -0.94 5.51 -14.88
CA ASN A 173 -0.78 6.32 -16.10
C ASN A 173 -2.09 6.52 -16.85
N GLU A 174 -2.96 5.52 -16.82
CA GLU A 174 -4.27 5.55 -17.45
C GLU A 174 -5.25 6.37 -16.64
N LEU A 175 -5.23 6.24 -15.31
CA LEU A 175 -6.07 7.01 -14.39
C LEU A 175 -5.74 8.52 -14.41
N MET A 176 -4.46 8.88 -14.47
CA MET A 176 -4.00 10.27 -14.58
C MET A 176 -4.48 10.99 -15.85
N LYS A 177 -5.03 10.27 -16.84
CA LYS A 177 -5.66 10.90 -18.01
C LYS A 177 -7.07 11.41 -17.73
N TYR A 178 -7.69 10.94 -16.64
CA TYR A 178 -9.07 11.22 -16.27
C TYR A 178 -9.16 11.95 -14.91
N THR A 179 -8.16 11.85 -14.04
CA THR A 179 -8.15 12.49 -12.71
C THR A 179 -6.83 13.24 -12.45
N ASP A 180 -6.86 14.22 -11.54
CA ASP A 180 -5.68 15.00 -11.10
C ASP A 180 -5.22 14.59 -9.68
N ILE A 181 -5.30 13.28 -9.38
CA ILE A 181 -4.96 12.76 -8.07
C ILE A 181 -3.46 12.56 -7.91
N ARG A 182 -2.97 12.81 -6.68
CA ARG A 182 -1.59 12.56 -6.28
C ARG A 182 -1.17 11.12 -6.57
N VAL A 183 0.01 10.97 -7.17
CA VAL A 183 0.64 9.65 -7.40
C VAL A 183 1.91 9.54 -6.60
N ASP A 184 2.01 8.49 -5.80
CA ASP A 184 3.14 8.19 -4.91
C ASP A 184 3.81 6.89 -5.36
N GLY A 185 5.10 6.75 -5.10
CA GLY A 185 5.90 5.68 -5.71
C GLY A 185 6.93 5.05 -4.78
N ILE A 186 6.99 3.72 -4.79
CA ILE A 186 8.06 2.94 -4.15
C ILE A 186 8.92 2.27 -5.23
N GLU A 187 10.17 2.67 -5.38
CA GLU A 187 11.06 2.17 -6.44
C GLU A 187 12.19 1.30 -5.88
N ALA A 188 12.51 0.23 -6.60
CA ALA A 188 13.68 -0.58 -6.35
C ALA A 188 14.87 -0.03 -7.13
N THR A 189 16.00 0.21 -6.47
CA THR A 189 17.20 0.75 -7.11
C THR A 189 18.16 -0.33 -7.60
N GLY A 190 18.00 -1.58 -7.14
CA GLY A 190 18.86 -2.67 -7.55
C GLY A 190 18.72 -3.92 -6.70
N LEU A 191 19.80 -4.72 -6.71
CA LEU A 191 19.95 -5.91 -5.88
C LEU A 191 21.23 -5.80 -5.03
N ASP A 192 21.16 -6.26 -3.78
CA ASP A 192 22.32 -6.36 -2.89
C ASP A 192 23.20 -7.59 -3.23
N GLU A 193 24.26 -7.81 -2.45
CA GLU A 193 25.19 -8.93 -2.61
C GLU A 193 24.53 -10.31 -2.46
N ASN A 194 23.40 -10.37 -1.74
CA ASN A 194 22.58 -11.56 -1.52
C ASN A 194 21.41 -11.66 -2.51
N TYR A 195 21.39 -10.80 -3.53
CA TYR A 195 20.33 -10.69 -4.53
C TYR A 195 18.96 -10.33 -3.96
N ASN A 196 18.89 -9.66 -2.81
CA ASN A 196 17.66 -9.06 -2.31
C ASN A 196 17.44 -7.69 -2.95
N LEU A 197 16.18 -7.30 -3.11
CA LEU A 197 15.83 -5.99 -3.65
C LEU A 197 16.27 -4.87 -2.70
N ILE A 198 17.03 -3.91 -3.23
CA ILE A 198 17.32 -2.65 -2.56
C ILE A 198 16.15 -1.71 -2.85
N VAL A 199 15.34 -1.45 -1.84
CA VAL A 199 14.12 -0.64 -1.94
C VAL A 199 14.05 0.28 -0.73
N ASP A 200 13.89 1.57 -0.99
CA ASP A 200 13.36 2.50 0.01
C ASP A 200 11.85 2.33 0.06
N ARG A 201 11.35 1.79 1.17
CA ARG A 201 9.93 1.45 1.34
C ARG A 201 9.08 2.65 1.74
N THR A 202 9.68 3.81 2.02
CA THR A 202 8.96 5.07 2.21
C THR A 202 8.48 5.54 0.84
N PRO A 203 7.16 5.64 0.59
CA PRO A 203 6.68 6.15 -0.68
C PRO A 203 7.19 7.57 -0.91
N LYS A 204 7.74 7.80 -2.10
CA LYS A 204 8.06 9.13 -2.56
C LYS A 204 6.78 9.78 -3.07
N MET A 205 6.38 10.88 -2.44
CA MET A 205 5.17 11.61 -2.84
C MET A 205 5.37 12.30 -4.20
N HIS A 206 4.28 12.42 -4.97
CA HIS A 206 4.30 13.03 -6.32
C HIS A 206 5.30 12.38 -7.27
N TYR A 207 5.48 11.06 -7.14
CA TYR A 207 6.43 10.31 -7.94
C TYR A 207 5.79 9.05 -8.49
N LEU A 208 5.64 9.01 -9.82
CA LEU A 208 5.23 7.81 -10.53
C LEU A 208 6.41 6.83 -10.60
N ALA A 209 6.47 5.89 -9.65
CA ALA A 209 7.46 4.81 -9.67
C ALA A 209 7.12 3.78 -10.74
N LYS A 210 8.16 3.25 -11.40
CA LYS A 210 8.04 2.17 -12.38
C LYS A 210 8.18 0.82 -11.71
N SER A 211 7.51 -0.18 -12.26
CA SER A 211 7.81 -1.57 -11.91
C SER A 211 9.12 -1.99 -12.56
N THR A 212 9.97 -2.68 -11.79
CA THR A 212 11.28 -3.18 -12.22
C THR A 212 11.30 -4.72 -12.25
N PRO A 213 10.48 -5.38 -13.09
CA PRO A 213 10.41 -6.84 -13.17
C PRO A 213 11.75 -7.48 -13.53
N GLU A 214 12.63 -6.78 -14.25
CA GLU A 214 13.98 -7.20 -14.59
C GLU A 214 14.83 -7.48 -13.34
N LEU A 215 14.65 -6.74 -12.25
CA LEU A 215 15.35 -7.00 -10.98
C LEU A 215 14.87 -8.31 -10.34
N ILE A 216 13.58 -8.61 -10.42
CA ILE A 216 13.01 -9.88 -9.94
C ILE A 216 13.57 -11.03 -10.78
N ILE A 217 13.57 -10.88 -12.10
CA ILE A 217 14.10 -11.90 -13.02
C ILE A 217 15.60 -12.11 -12.76
N LYS A 218 16.37 -11.04 -12.53
CA LYS A 218 17.80 -11.12 -12.19
C LYS A 218 18.04 -11.84 -10.86
N ARG A 219 17.21 -11.59 -9.84
CA ARG A 219 17.24 -12.35 -8.57
C ARG A 219 16.96 -13.83 -8.81
N MET A 220 15.90 -14.16 -9.57
CA MET A 220 15.57 -15.55 -9.91
C MET A 220 16.69 -16.23 -10.69
N TYR A 221 17.27 -15.53 -11.67
CA TYR A 221 18.44 -16.01 -12.43
C TYR A 221 19.59 -16.38 -11.48
N ASN A 222 19.96 -15.52 -10.55
CA ASN A 222 21.12 -15.76 -9.68
C ASN A 222 20.92 -16.94 -8.72
N ASN A 223 19.69 -17.13 -8.23
CA ASN A 223 19.34 -18.18 -7.28
C ASN A 223 18.93 -19.53 -7.92
N SER A 224 18.90 -19.61 -9.26
CA SER A 224 18.41 -20.79 -9.97
C SER A 224 19.54 -21.73 -10.44
N PRO A 225 19.25 -23.03 -10.62
CA PRO A 225 20.17 -23.98 -11.26
C PRO A 225 20.47 -23.63 -12.73
N PRO A 226 21.57 -24.16 -13.33
CA PRO A 226 22.02 -23.80 -14.68
C PRO A 226 20.97 -23.92 -15.79
N GLU A 227 20.09 -24.92 -15.72
CA GLU A 227 19.03 -25.14 -16.72
C GLU A 227 18.06 -23.96 -16.81
N LEU A 228 17.66 -23.43 -15.64
CA LEU A 228 16.77 -22.27 -15.53
C LEU A 228 17.49 -20.96 -15.82
N LYS A 229 18.80 -20.85 -15.49
CA LYS A 229 19.61 -19.66 -15.83
C LYS A 229 19.58 -19.35 -17.32
N ARG A 230 19.63 -20.38 -18.19
CA ARG A 230 19.53 -20.19 -19.64
C ARG A 230 18.21 -19.54 -20.06
N VAL A 231 17.10 -19.91 -19.41
CA VAL A 231 15.77 -19.35 -19.70
C VAL A 231 15.67 -17.93 -19.19
N TYR A 232 16.02 -17.69 -17.91
CA TYR A 232 15.98 -16.34 -17.33
C TYR A 232 16.91 -15.36 -18.05
N GLY A 233 18.09 -15.79 -18.48
CA GLY A 233 19.02 -14.96 -19.27
C GLY A 233 18.40 -14.47 -20.57
N LYS A 234 17.73 -15.35 -21.32
CA LYS A 234 17.01 -14.98 -22.56
C LYS A 234 15.85 -14.02 -22.32
N ILE A 235 15.21 -14.09 -21.14
CA ILE A 235 14.13 -13.16 -20.79
C ILE A 235 14.73 -11.78 -20.48
N LEU A 236 15.85 -11.72 -19.76
CA LEU A 236 16.55 -10.48 -19.42
C LEU A 236 17.04 -9.71 -20.66
N GLU A 237 17.38 -10.40 -21.76
CA GLU A 237 17.76 -9.75 -23.03
C GLU A 237 16.64 -8.92 -23.69
N LYS A 238 15.39 -9.03 -23.22
CA LYS A 238 14.23 -8.28 -23.74
C LYS A 238 13.91 -6.99 -22.99
N PHE A 239 14.55 -6.77 -21.84
CA PHE A 239 14.43 -5.57 -21.02
C PHE A 239 15.57 -4.61 -21.37
#